data_AF-Q2PEM8-F1
#
_entry.id   AF-Q2PEM8-F1
#
_cell.length_a   1.000
_cell.length_b   1.000
_cell.length_c   1.000
_cell.angle_alpha   90.00
_cell.angle_beta   90.00
_cell.angle_gamma   90.00
#
_symmetry.space_group_name_H-M   'P 1'
#
loop_
_entity.id
_entity.type
_entity.pdbx_description
1 polymer ?
#
loop_
_entity_poly.entity_id
_entity_poly.type
_entity_poly.pdbx_seq_one_letter_code
_entity_poly.pdbx_strand_id
1 'polypeptide(L)'
;KVLVIGGGDGGVLREVARYSSIEQIDICEIDKMVVDVSKQFFPAVAVGYEDPRVKLHVGDGVAFLKAVPAGTYDAVIVDSSDPIGPAQELFEKPFFQTVANALRPGGVVTT
;
A
#
# COMPACT_ATOMS: atom_id res chain seq x y z
N LYS A 1 -9.03 0.77 8.56
CA LYS A 1 -7.81 0.13 8.02
C LYS A 1 -7.56 0.56 6.59
N VAL A 2 -6.33 0.91 6.25
CA VAL A 2 -5.92 1.33 4.90
C VAL A 2 -4.81 0.42 4.40
N LEU A 3 -4.85 0.06 3.12
CA LEU A 3 -3.78 -0.64 2.42
C LEU A 3 -3.11 0.34 1.43
N VAL A 4 -1.78 0.37 1.41
CA VAL A 4 -0.96 1.01 0.39
C VAL A 4 -0.23 -0.10 -0.39
N ILE A 5 -0.35 -0.10 -1.71
CA ILE A 5 0.40 -1.00 -2.60
C ILE A 5 1.45 -0.16 -3.31
N GLY A 6 2.71 -0.57 -3.23
CA GLY A 6 3.84 0.28 -3.53
C GLY A 6 4.05 1.30 -2.40
N GLY A 7 4.36 2.54 -2.75
CA GLY A 7 4.59 3.61 -1.78
C GLY A 7 6.01 3.74 -1.25
N GLY A 8 6.94 2.90 -1.73
CA GLY A 8 8.40 2.99 -1.66
C GLY A 8 9.01 3.93 -0.60
N ASP A 9 8.91 5.25 -0.82
CA ASP A 9 9.56 6.26 0.01
C ASP A 9 8.92 6.52 1.39
N GLY A 10 7.69 6.05 1.62
CA GLY A 10 6.94 6.24 2.85
C GLY A 10 6.16 7.56 2.93
N GLY A 11 6.16 8.38 1.87
CA GLY A 11 5.45 9.64 1.79
C GLY A 11 3.93 9.46 1.90
N VAL A 12 3.38 8.48 1.18
CA VAL A 12 1.95 8.12 1.30
C VAL A 12 1.60 7.71 2.73
N LEU A 13 2.46 6.93 3.40
CA LEU A 13 2.23 6.53 4.80
C LEU A 13 2.18 7.73 5.72
N ARG A 14 3.08 8.70 5.53
CA ARG A 14 3.11 9.94 6.30
C ARG A 14 1.82 10.75 6.14
N GLU A 15 1.23 10.78 4.95
CA GLU A 15 -0.03 11.47 4.71
C GLU A 15 -1.23 10.72 5.30
N VAL A 16 -1.28 9.38 5.15
CA VAL A 16 -2.31 8.55 5.80
C VAL A 16 -2.24 8.67 7.33
N ALA A 17 -1.03 8.77 7.89
CA ALA A 17 -0.80 8.91 9.33
C ALA A 17 -1.41 10.20 9.93
N ARG A 18 -1.69 11.24 9.13
CA ARG A 18 -2.35 12.46 9.61
C ARG A 18 -3.78 12.24 10.09
N TYR A 19 -4.43 11.16 9.65
CA TYR A 19 -5.80 10.83 10.01
C TYR A 19 -5.83 10.06 11.32
N SER A 20 -6.35 10.69 12.38
CA SER A 20 -6.45 10.11 13.73
C SER A 20 -7.43 8.93 13.81
N SER A 21 -8.35 8.81 12.86
CA SER A 21 -9.30 7.69 12.76
C SER A 21 -8.67 6.41 12.19
N ILE A 22 -7.44 6.47 11.68
CA ILE A 22 -6.74 5.30 11.16
C ILE A 22 -6.17 4.47 12.31
N GLU A 23 -6.53 3.20 12.33
CA GLU A 23 -6.08 2.22 13.34
C GLU A 23 -4.94 1.30 12.84
N GLN A 24 -4.88 1.05 11.52
CA GLN A 24 -3.86 0.21 10.89
C GLN A 24 -3.63 0.66 9.44
N ILE A 25 -2.35 0.72 9.06
CA ILE A 25 -1.86 1.01 7.71
C ILE A 25 -0.99 -0.18 7.28
N ASP A 26 -1.48 -1.00 6.36
CA ASP A 26 -0.65 -2.02 5.73
C ASP A 26 0.00 -1.42 4.49
N ILE A 27 1.30 -1.65 4.28
CA ILE A 27 2.00 -1.31 3.05
C ILE A 27 2.62 -2.56 2.44
N CYS A 28 2.37 -2.81 1.17
CA CYS A 28 2.99 -3.90 0.41
C CYS A 28 3.95 -3.33 -0.62
N GLU A 29 5.25 -3.46 -0.38
CA GLU A 29 6.31 -3.01 -1.29
C GLU A 29 7.07 -4.23 -1.80
N ILE A 30 7.18 -4.35 -3.13
CA ILE A 30 7.79 -5.53 -3.75
C ILE A 30 9.30 -5.53 -3.61
N ASP A 31 9.93 -4.35 -3.61
CA ASP A 31 11.37 -4.21 -3.57
C ASP A 31 11.83 -3.61 -2.23
N LYS A 32 12.40 -4.48 -1.38
CA LYS A 32 12.99 -4.07 -0.10
C LYS A 32 14.10 -3.03 -0.27
N MET A 33 14.82 -3.04 -1.38
CA MET A 33 15.88 -2.06 -1.63
C MET A 33 15.30 -0.64 -1.72
N VAL A 34 14.12 -0.47 -2.32
CA VAL A 34 13.45 0.83 -2.41
C VAL A 34 13.16 1.38 -1.01
N VAL A 35 12.64 0.54 -0.11
CA VAL A 35 12.40 0.93 1.29
C VAL A 35 13.69 1.31 2.01
N ASP A 36 14.73 0.48 1.88
CA ASP A 36 16.00 0.67 2.60
C ASP A 36 16.73 1.94 2.12
N VAL A 37 16.81 2.15 0.80
CA VAL A 37 17.36 3.37 0.18
C VAL A 37 16.54 4.59 0.62
N SER A 38 15.22 4.49 0.66
CA SER A 38 14.38 5.61 1.05
C SER A 38 14.58 6.01 2.51
N LYS A 39 14.70 5.04 3.41
CA LYS A 39 15.06 5.30 4.82
C LYS A 39 16.44 5.96 4.96
N GLN A 40 17.40 5.55 4.13
CA GLN A 40 18.76 6.08 4.17
C GLN A 40 18.85 7.52 3.61
N PHE A 41 18.25 7.78 2.45
CA PHE A 41 18.47 9.02 1.70
C PHE A 41 17.33 10.04 1.80
N PHE A 42 16.12 9.60 2.17
CA PHE A 42 14.94 10.46 2.34
C PHE A 42 14.32 10.34 3.76
N PRO A 43 15.10 10.47 4.85
CA PRO A 43 14.61 10.21 6.21
C PRO A 43 13.39 11.06 6.62
N ALA A 44 13.28 12.30 6.13
CA ALA A 44 12.13 13.18 6.39
C ALA A 44 10.82 12.73 5.70
N VAL A 45 10.92 11.90 4.67
CA VAL A 45 9.78 11.28 3.98
C VAL A 45 9.52 9.90 4.58
N ALA A 46 10.58 9.12 4.75
CA ALA A 46 10.54 7.77 5.28
C ALA A 46 10.09 7.67 6.75
N VAL A 47 9.99 8.80 7.47
CA VAL A 47 9.34 8.88 8.80
C VAL A 47 7.93 8.29 8.81
N GLY A 48 7.25 8.24 7.66
CA GLY A 48 5.98 7.54 7.52
C GLY A 48 6.04 6.06 7.94
N TYR A 49 7.18 5.38 7.74
CA TYR A 49 7.39 4.00 8.17
C TYR A 49 7.52 3.82 9.70
N GLU A 50 7.73 4.91 10.45
CA GLU A 50 7.91 4.88 11.90
C GLU A 50 6.59 5.02 12.66
N ASP A 51 5.47 5.30 11.99
CA ASP A 51 4.16 5.35 12.63
C ASP A 51 3.80 3.95 13.19
N PRO A 52 3.42 3.83 14.47
CA PRO A 52 3.19 2.53 15.12
C PRO A 52 2.02 1.74 14.52
N ARG A 53 1.19 2.37 13.68
CA ARG A 53 0.07 1.73 12.97
C ARG A 53 0.51 1.10 11.65
N VAL A 54 1.73 1.39 11.19
CA VAL A 54 2.27 0.89 9.92
C VAL A 54 2.78 -0.54 10.05
N LYS A 55 2.37 -1.39 9.11
CA LYS A 55 2.86 -2.75 8.94
C LYS A 55 3.42 -2.90 7.53
N LEU A 56 4.74 -3.01 7.44
CA LEU A 56 5.44 -3.24 6.18
C LEU A 56 5.43 -4.74 5.83
N HIS A 57 4.90 -5.03 4.66
CA HIS A 57 4.93 -6.34 4.00
C HIS A 57 5.84 -6.21 2.78
N VAL A 58 6.98 -6.91 2.80
CA VAL A 58 7.84 -6.97 1.61
C VAL A 58 7.37 -8.12 0.74
N GLY A 59 6.86 -7.81 -0.45
CA GLY A 59 6.33 -8.80 -1.38
C GLY A 59 5.36 -8.22 -2.40
N ASP A 60 4.83 -9.10 -3.24
CA ASP A 60 3.87 -8.75 -4.28
C ASP A 60 2.51 -8.35 -3.69
N GLY A 61 2.07 -7.12 -3.99
CA GLY A 61 0.78 -6.57 -3.58
C GLY A 61 -0.43 -7.31 -4.15
N VAL A 62 -0.31 -7.93 -5.33
CA VAL A 62 -1.37 -8.74 -5.93
C VAL A 62 -1.58 -10.02 -5.11
N ALA A 63 -0.48 -10.72 -4.80
CA ALA A 63 -0.52 -11.90 -3.94
C ALA A 63 -1.04 -11.56 -2.54
N PHE A 64 -0.60 -10.44 -1.97
CA PHE A 64 -1.09 -9.96 -0.67
C PHE A 64 -2.61 -9.73 -0.68
N LEU A 65 -3.13 -9.02 -1.69
CA LEU A 65 -4.57 -8.76 -1.83
C LEU A 65 -5.40 -10.05 -1.99
N LYS A 66 -4.86 -11.08 -2.64
CA LYS A 66 -5.55 -12.37 -2.78
C LYS A 66 -5.65 -13.14 -1.45
N ALA A 67 -4.75 -12.89 -0.51
CA ALA A 67 -4.69 -13.58 0.78
C ALA A 67 -5.51 -12.90 1.88
N VAL A 68 -5.88 -11.63 1.71
CA VAL A 68 -6.67 -10.90 2.70
C VAL A 68 -8.16 -11.26 2.63
N PRO A 69 -8.85 -11.39 3.78
CA PRO A 69 -10.28 -11.61 3.82
C PRO A 69 -11.07 -10.51 3.09
N ALA A 70 -12.20 -10.88 2.49
CA ALA A 70 -13.07 -9.92 1.84
C ALA A 70 -13.59 -8.86 2.82
N GLY A 71 -13.74 -7.63 2.36
CA GLY A 71 -14.28 -6.53 3.17
C GLY A 71 -13.39 -6.04 4.31
N THR A 72 -12.07 -6.28 4.25
CA THR A 72 -11.12 -5.92 5.31
C THR A 72 -10.77 -4.44 5.34
N TYR A 73 -10.65 -3.79 4.19
CA TYR A 73 -10.11 -2.43 4.07
C TYR A 73 -11.20 -1.37 3.85
N ASP A 74 -11.01 -0.21 4.46
CA ASP A 74 -11.80 1.00 4.19
C ASP A 74 -11.35 1.69 2.90
N ALA A 75 -10.03 1.70 2.66
CA ALA A 75 -9.44 2.25 1.46
C ALA A 75 -8.21 1.45 1.01
N VAL A 76 -8.00 1.39 -0.30
CA VAL A 76 -6.79 0.88 -0.94
C VAL A 76 -6.18 2.02 -1.78
N ILE A 77 -4.91 2.31 -1.57
CA ILE A 77 -4.12 3.28 -2.34
C ILE A 77 -3.10 2.47 -3.15
N VAL A 78 -3.15 2.59 -4.47
CA VAL A 78 -2.19 1.95 -5.37
C VAL A 78 -1.21 3.03 -5.84
N ASP A 79 -0.07 3.13 -5.17
CA ASP A 79 1.03 4.05 -5.51
C ASP A 79 2.09 3.27 -6.28
N SER A 80 1.74 2.89 -7.51
CA SER A 80 2.59 2.07 -8.39
C SER A 80 3.33 2.92 -9.41
N SER A 81 4.48 2.42 -9.87
CA SER A 81 5.12 2.93 -11.08
C SER A 81 4.26 2.71 -12.33
N ASP A 82 4.74 3.23 -13.47
CA ASP A 82 4.17 2.95 -14.79
C ASP A 82 4.01 1.44 -15.05
N PRO A 83 3.07 1.02 -15.93
CA PRO A 83 2.75 -0.38 -16.24
C PRO A 83 3.85 -1.09 -17.05
N ILE A 84 5.06 -1.08 -16.54
CA ILE A 84 6.25 -1.70 -17.10
C ILE A 84 6.92 -2.51 -16.01
N GLY A 85 7.21 -3.78 -16.30
CA GLY A 85 7.83 -4.68 -15.35
C GLY A 85 6.88 -5.06 -14.21
N PRO A 86 7.29 -4.98 -12.93
CA PRO A 86 6.55 -5.55 -11.81
C PRO A 86 5.16 -4.94 -11.58
N ALA A 87 4.90 -3.72 -12.07
CA ALA A 87 3.64 -3.04 -11.89
C ALA A 87 2.57 -3.42 -12.94
N GLN A 88 2.90 -4.17 -14.00
CA GLN A 88 1.97 -4.42 -15.11
C GLN A 88 0.63 -5.02 -14.65
N GLU A 89 0.68 -6.00 -13.73
CA GLU A 89 -0.53 -6.66 -13.22
C GLU A 89 -1.49 -5.69 -12.48
N LEU A 90 -0.96 -4.61 -11.91
CA LEU A 90 -1.74 -3.60 -11.17
C LEU A 90 -2.67 -2.77 -12.07
N PHE A 91 -2.52 -2.87 -13.39
CA PHE A 91 -3.32 -2.16 -14.38
C PHE A 91 -4.35 -3.06 -15.07
N GLU A 92 -4.40 -4.35 -14.71
CA GLU A 92 -5.29 -5.32 -15.34
C GLU A 92 -6.60 -5.50 -14.55
N LYS A 93 -7.68 -5.84 -15.28
CA LYS A 93 -9.00 -6.09 -14.68
C LYS A 93 -8.99 -7.09 -13.50
N PRO A 94 -8.23 -8.20 -13.53
CA PRO A 94 -8.20 -9.15 -12.41
C PRO A 94 -7.72 -8.52 -11.10
N PHE A 95 -6.77 -7.58 -11.16
CA PHE A 95 -6.30 -6.85 -9.98
C PHE A 95 -7.39 -5.95 -9.41
N PHE A 96 -8.09 -5.19 -10.24
CA PHE A 96 -9.20 -4.37 -9.73
C PHE A 96 -10.32 -5.21 -9.09
N GLN A 97 -10.53 -6.44 -9.55
CA GLN A 97 -11.46 -7.36 -8.90
C GLN A 97 -10.98 -7.81 -7.52
N THR A 98 -9.68 -8.06 -7.33
CA THR A 98 -9.13 -8.41 -6.00
C THR A 98 -9.20 -7.22 -5.05
N VAL A 99 -8.93 -6.00 -5.54
CA VAL A 99 -9.12 -4.76 -4.76
C VAL A 99 -10.57 -4.61 -4.32
N ALA A 100 -11.53 -4.73 -5.25
CA ALA A 100 -12.96 -4.61 -4.93
C ALA A 100 -13.42 -5.64 -3.87
N ASN A 101 -12.89 -6.86 -3.91
CA ASN A 101 -13.21 -7.88 -2.90
C ASN A 101 -12.61 -7.55 -1.53
N ALA A 102 -11.40 -6.98 -1.49
CA ALA A 102 -10.72 -6.62 -0.24
C ALA A 102 -11.35 -5.39 0.45
N LEU A 103 -12.04 -4.54 -0.31
CA LEU A 103 -12.76 -3.37 0.21
C LEU A 103 -14.09 -3.76 0.86
N ARG A 104 -14.40 -3.13 1.99
CA ARG A 104 -15.74 -3.26 2.60
C ARG A 104 -16.80 -2.57 1.73
N PRO A 105 -18.11 -2.82 1.95
CA PRO A 105 -19.16 -2.02 1.33
C PRO A 105 -18.95 -0.52 1.57
N GLY A 106 -18.94 0.25 0.48
CA GLY A 106 -18.64 1.70 0.49
C GLY A 106 -17.16 2.05 0.69
N GLY A 107 -16.26 1.07 0.66
CA GLY A 107 -14.82 1.32 0.61
C GLY A 107 -14.38 1.90 -0.74
N VAL A 108 -13.22 2.53 -0.75
CA VAL A 108 -12.73 3.31 -1.90
C VAL A 108 -11.35 2.86 -2.36
N VAL A 109 -11.06 3.07 -3.64
CA VAL A 109 -9.72 2.88 -4.22
C VAL A 109 -9.27 4.16 -4.91
N THR A 110 -7.97 4.46 -4.84
CA THR A 110 -7.29 5.42 -5.70
C THR A 110 -6.06 4.76 -6.29
N THR A 111 -5.73 5.14 -7.53
CA THR A 111 -4.55 4.69 -8.29
C THR A 111 -3.79 5.88 -8.82
#